data_AF-A0A4Q8XN78-F1
#
_entry.id   AF-A0A4Q8XN78-F1
#
_cell.length_a   1.000
_cell.length_b   1.000
_cell.length_c   1.000
_cell.angle_alpha   90.00
_cell.angle_beta   90.00
_cell.angle_gamma   90.00
#
_symmetry.space_group_name_H-M   'P 1'
#
loop_
_entity.id
_entity.type
_entity.pdbx_description
1 polymer ?
#
loop_
_entity_poly.entity_id
_entity_poly.type
_entity_poly.pdbx_seq_one_letter_code
_entity_poly.pdbx_strand_id
1 'polypeptide(L)'
;KGMVADWVYHDKDGNPHIHLMTTLRPLTQEGFGRKKVAVTGENGAPLRVVTPDRPTGRIVYKLWAGDKETMKAWKVAWAETANRHLALAGHEIRLDGRSYAEQGLDGIAQKHLGPEKAALSRRGAEMYFAPADLARRQEMADRLLADPALLLKQLSNERSTFDERDIAKALHRTVDDPLDFANIRARLM
;
A
#
# COMPACT_ATOMS: atom_id res chain seq x y z
N LYS A 1 9.71 18.50 5.53
CA LYS A 1 11.20 18.45 5.41
C LYS A 1 11.60 19.38 4.26
N GLY A 2 12.81 19.97 4.28
CA GLY A 2 13.30 20.78 3.17
C GLY A 2 13.62 19.93 1.94
N MET A 3 12.61 19.45 1.22
CA MET A 3 12.74 18.74 -0.04
C MET A 3 12.29 19.67 -1.16
N VAL A 4 12.95 19.61 -2.31
CA VAL A 4 12.38 20.14 -3.55
C VAL A 4 11.63 19.00 -4.21
N ALA A 5 10.40 19.28 -4.63
CA ALA A 5 9.52 18.33 -5.29
C ALA A 5 9.19 18.84 -6.69
N ASP A 6 9.49 18.02 -7.69
CA ASP A 6 9.05 18.20 -9.07
C ASP A 6 7.92 17.20 -9.32
N TRP A 7 6.82 17.66 -9.89
CA TRP A 7 5.63 16.83 -10.04
C TRP A 7 4.92 17.07 -11.37
N VAL A 8 4.34 16.00 -11.89
CA VAL A 8 3.55 16.01 -13.12
C VAL A 8 2.30 15.17 -12.89
N TYR A 9 1.15 15.70 -13.30
CA TYR A 9 -0.12 14.96 -13.35
C TYR A 9 -0.34 14.41 -14.75
N HIS A 10 -0.68 13.13 -14.84
CA HIS A 10 -1.06 12.44 -16.05
C HIS A 10 -2.56 12.12 -16.02
N ASP A 11 -3.31 12.75 -16.91
CA ASP A 11 -4.74 12.49 -17.09
C ASP A 11 -4.99 11.32 -18.03
N LYS A 12 -4.67 10.12 -17.55
CA LYS A 12 -4.86 8.88 -18.31
C LYS A 12 -6.21 8.27 -17.98
N ASP A 13 -7.01 7.98 -19.01
CA ASP A 13 -8.32 7.34 -18.85
C ASP A 13 -8.22 6.04 -18.04
N GLY A 14 -9.12 5.90 -17.05
CA GLY A 14 -9.16 4.79 -16.09
C GLY A 14 -7.99 4.69 -15.11
N ASN A 15 -6.96 5.54 -15.20
CA ASN A 15 -5.83 5.56 -14.27
C ASN A 15 -5.14 6.94 -14.22
N PRO A 16 -5.83 8.00 -13.76
CA PRO A 16 -5.19 9.29 -13.52
C PRO A 16 -4.15 9.14 -12.40
N HIS A 17 -2.93 9.63 -12.62
CA HIS A 17 -1.83 9.45 -11.66
C HIS A 17 -0.85 10.63 -11.67
N ILE A 18 -0.08 10.75 -10.60
CA ILE A 18 1.00 11.73 -10.48
C ILE A 18 2.36 11.04 -10.47
N HIS A 19 3.33 11.67 -11.11
CA HIS A 19 4.75 11.44 -10.85
C HIS A 19 5.25 12.54 -9.93
N LEU A 20 5.93 12.14 -8.85
CA LEU A 20 6.53 13.04 -7.87
C LEU A 20 7.99 12.66 -7.69
N MET A 21 8.91 13.49 -8.19
CA MET A 21 10.33 13.36 -7.96
C MET A 21 10.74 14.27 -6.82
N THR A 22 11.45 13.73 -5.83
CA THR A 22 11.94 14.52 -4.69
C THR A 22 13.45 14.47 -4.61
N THR A 23 14.05 15.54 -4.09
CA THR A 23 15.49 15.58 -3.86
C THR A 23 15.90 14.59 -2.76
N LEU A 24 17.01 13.89 -2.97
CA LEU A 24 17.59 12.97 -1.98
C LEU A 24 18.49 13.66 -0.95
N ARG A 25 18.55 15.00 -1.00
CA ARG A 25 19.32 15.87 -0.12
C ARG A 25 18.39 16.96 0.44
N PRO A 26 18.60 17.38 1.69
CA PRO A 26 17.87 18.52 2.24
C PRO A 26 18.29 19.79 1.52
N LEU A 27 17.34 20.68 1.24
CA LEU A 27 17.61 22.08 0.96
C LEU A 27 17.81 22.82 2.30
N THR A 28 18.96 23.46 2.47
CA THR A 28 19.34 24.30 3.61
C THR A 28 19.57 25.74 3.14
N GLN A 29 19.91 26.65 4.06
CA GLN A 29 20.20 28.05 3.71
C GLN A 29 21.43 28.19 2.79
N GLU A 30 22.35 27.23 2.86
CA GLU A 30 23.59 27.16 2.07
C GLU A 30 23.46 26.27 0.81
N GLY A 31 22.25 25.79 0.50
CA GLY A 31 21.98 24.91 -0.64
C GLY A 31 21.74 23.44 -0.26
N PHE A 32 22.14 22.50 -1.12
CA PHE A 32 21.85 21.08 -0.88
C PHE A 32 22.83 20.43 0.11
N GLY A 33 22.29 19.92 1.22
CA GLY A 33 23.06 19.27 2.27
C GLY A 33 23.54 17.84 1.93
N ARG A 34 24.02 17.14 2.95
CA ARG A 34 24.57 15.78 2.81
C ARG A 34 23.47 14.74 2.60
N LYS A 35 23.69 13.82 1.64
CA LYS A 35 22.82 12.66 1.41
C LYS A 35 22.87 11.65 2.55
N LYS A 36 24.06 11.46 3.15
CA LYS A 36 24.29 10.60 4.32
C LYS A 36 24.36 11.47 5.57
N VAL A 37 23.51 11.19 6.55
CA VAL A 37 23.46 11.88 7.84
C VAL A 37 23.82 10.91 8.95
N ALA A 38 24.54 11.39 9.97
CA ALA A 38 24.86 10.58 11.12
C ALA A 38 23.57 10.17 11.83
N VAL A 39 23.49 8.91 12.25
CA VAL A 39 22.47 8.49 13.22
C VAL A 39 22.87 9.09 14.55
N THR A 40 21.98 9.82 15.20
CA THR A 40 22.21 10.43 16.52
C THR A 40 21.66 9.52 17.61
N GLY A 41 22.41 9.33 18.69
CA GLY A 41 21.91 8.71 19.92
C GLY A 41 21.02 9.68 20.71
N GLU A 42 20.53 9.23 21.87
CA GLU A 42 19.64 10.00 22.75
C GLU A 42 20.25 11.33 23.24
N ASN A 43 21.58 11.37 23.39
CA ASN A 43 22.33 12.56 23.77
C ASN A 43 22.64 13.52 22.59
N GLY A 44 22.11 13.25 21.39
CA GLY A 44 22.36 14.03 20.18
C GLY A 44 23.74 13.80 19.54
N ALA A 45 24.63 13.03 20.17
CA ALA A 45 25.92 12.69 19.59
C ALA A 45 25.79 11.62 18.50
N PRO A 46 26.67 11.59 17.48
CA PRO A 46 26.69 10.54 16.48
C PRO A 46 26.88 9.15 17.10
N LEU A 47 25.99 8.22 16.79
CA LEU A 47 26.09 6.82 17.16
C LEU A 47 27.36 6.24 16.54
N ARG A 48 28.15 5.54 17.35
CA ARG A 48 29.39 4.87 16.93
C ARG A 48 29.31 3.39 17.24
N VAL A 49 29.75 2.57 16.29
CA VAL A 49 29.95 1.13 16.48
C VAL A 49 31.44 0.89 16.72
N VAL A 50 31.77 0.36 17.90
CA VAL A 50 33.13 -0.05 18.28
C VAL A 50 33.36 -1.47 17.78
N THR A 51 34.50 -1.69 17.15
CA THR A 51 34.96 -3.02 16.73
C THR A 51 36.36 -3.25 17.30
N PRO A 52 36.83 -4.50 17.45
CA PRO A 52 38.16 -4.78 17.99
C PRO A 52 39.30 -4.05 17.26
N ASP A 53 39.15 -3.84 15.94
CA ASP A 53 40.09 -3.12 15.07
C ASP A 53 39.95 -1.59 15.13
N ARG A 54 38.86 -1.06 15.71
CA ARG A 54 38.58 0.38 15.82
C ARG A 54 38.04 0.75 17.21
N PRO A 55 38.92 0.90 18.21
CA PRO A 55 38.53 1.24 19.58
C PRO A 55 37.87 2.62 19.72
N THR A 56 38.10 3.55 18.78
CA THR A 56 37.46 4.88 18.75
C THR A 56 36.07 4.89 18.09
N GLY A 57 35.63 3.75 17.54
CA GLY A 57 34.31 3.54 16.95
C GLY A 57 34.08 4.25 15.60
N ARG A 58 33.35 3.58 14.70
CA ARG A 58 32.92 4.13 13.41
C ARG A 58 31.54 4.76 13.53
N ILE A 59 31.36 6.00 13.04
CA ILE A 59 30.04 6.65 13.00
C ILE A 59 29.09 5.88 12.08
N VAL A 60 27.88 5.65 12.58
CA VAL A 60 26.77 5.08 11.81
C VAL A 60 26.08 6.16 11.01
N TYR A 61 25.90 5.92 9.71
CA TYR A 61 25.21 6.84 8.81
C TYR A 61 23.95 6.20 8.24
N LYS A 62 22.93 7.02 8.03
CA LYS A 62 21.74 6.67 7.24
C LYS A 62 21.56 7.62 6.07
N LEU A 63 20.74 7.22 5.10
CA LEU A 63 20.27 8.15 4.07
C LEU A 63 19.32 9.16 4.71
N TRP A 64 19.39 10.42 4.24
CA TRP A 64 18.53 11.48 4.75
C TRP A 64 17.05 11.31 4.32
N ALA A 65 16.82 10.76 3.12
CA ALA A 65 15.50 10.48 2.57
C ALA A 65 15.38 9.03 2.11
N GLY A 66 14.13 8.57 1.98
CA GLY A 66 13.78 7.26 1.42
C GLY A 66 13.78 6.10 2.42
N ASP A 67 13.76 6.39 3.73
CA ASP A 67 13.60 5.33 4.73
C ASP A 67 12.16 4.80 4.77
N LYS A 68 12.02 3.53 5.19
CA LYS A 68 10.74 2.81 5.21
C LYS A 68 9.68 3.50 6.06
N GLU A 69 10.06 4.07 7.20
CA GLU A 69 9.12 4.70 8.12
C GLU A 69 8.58 6.01 7.55
N THR A 70 9.43 6.83 6.92
CA THR A 70 8.97 8.00 6.15
C THR A 70 7.99 7.58 5.06
N MET A 71 8.26 6.49 4.32
CA MET A 71 7.36 6.03 3.26
C MET A 71 6.00 5.54 3.79
N LYS A 72 5.96 4.86 4.93
CA LYS A 72 4.71 4.46 5.59
C LYS A 72 3.90 5.69 6.02
N ALA A 73 4.55 6.66 6.66
CA ALA A 73 3.90 7.90 7.08
C ALA A 73 3.31 8.66 5.88
N TRP A 74 4.04 8.73 4.77
CA TRP A 74 3.55 9.35 3.53
C TRP A 74 2.36 8.62 2.92
N LYS A 75 2.33 7.29 2.97
CA LYS A 75 1.16 6.51 2.49
C LYS A 75 -0.10 6.84 3.29
N VAL A 76 0.01 6.92 4.61
CA VAL A 76 -1.11 7.27 5.49
C VAL A 76 -1.56 8.71 5.23
N ALA A 77 -0.63 9.67 5.23
CA ALA A 77 -0.93 11.08 4.98
C ALA A 77 -1.55 11.31 3.59
N TRP A 78 -1.10 10.57 2.57
CA TRP A 78 -1.71 10.60 1.24
C TRP A 78 -3.15 10.11 1.26
N ALA A 79 -3.43 8.96 1.88
CA ALA A 79 -4.77 8.41 1.99
C ALA A 79 -5.71 9.37 2.75
N GLU A 80 -5.26 9.95 3.86
CA GLU A 80 -6.01 10.95 4.62
C GLU A 80 -6.33 12.19 3.78
N THR A 81 -5.33 12.70 3.05
CA THR A 81 -5.52 13.86 2.16
C THR A 81 -6.50 13.55 1.04
N ALA A 82 -6.35 12.41 0.38
CA ALA A 82 -7.25 11.95 -0.68
C ALA A 82 -8.69 11.78 -0.15
N ASN A 83 -8.87 11.16 1.02
CA ASN A 83 -10.18 10.99 1.66
C ASN A 83 -10.86 12.33 1.96
N ARG A 84 -10.10 13.33 2.43
CA ARG A 84 -10.62 14.68 2.63
C ARG A 84 -11.17 15.26 1.33
N HIS A 85 -10.44 15.13 0.23
CA HIS A 85 -10.87 15.65 -1.07
C HIS A 85 -12.03 14.84 -1.68
N LEU A 86 -12.05 13.52 -1.49
CA LEU A 86 -13.18 12.66 -1.88
C LEU A 86 -14.46 13.10 -1.16
N ALA A 87 -14.39 13.31 0.15
CA ALA A 87 -15.53 13.79 0.95
C ALA A 87 -16.01 15.18 0.52
N LEU A 88 -15.08 16.12 0.25
CA LEU A 88 -15.43 17.45 -0.27
C LEU A 88 -16.10 17.39 -1.65
N ALA A 89 -15.78 16.38 -2.46
CA ALA A 89 -16.42 16.12 -3.75
C ALA A 89 -17.73 15.31 -3.64
N GLY A 90 -18.17 14.96 -2.41
CA GLY A 90 -19.40 14.20 -2.17
C GLY A 90 -19.26 12.69 -2.40
N HIS A 91 -18.03 12.16 -2.45
CA HIS A 91 -17.78 10.72 -2.55
C HIS A 91 -17.66 10.08 -1.16
N GLU A 92 -18.38 8.97 -0.94
CA GLU A 92 -18.32 8.20 0.31
C GLU A 92 -17.14 7.21 0.37
N ILE A 93 -16.47 7.00 -0.77
CA ILE A 93 -15.33 6.08 -0.89
C ILE A 93 -14.17 6.60 -0.04
N ARG A 94 -13.50 5.68 0.66
CA ARG A 94 -12.32 5.93 1.50
C ARG A 94 -11.18 5.00 1.13
N LEU A 95 -9.98 5.53 1.29
CA LEU A 95 -8.70 4.86 1.15
C LEU A 95 -8.11 4.64 2.55
N ASP A 96 -7.49 3.49 2.78
CA ASP A 96 -6.70 3.23 3.98
C ASP A 96 -5.22 3.07 3.60
N GLY A 97 -4.37 3.95 4.13
CA GLY A 97 -2.93 3.95 3.86
C GLY A 97 -2.15 2.92 4.70
N ARG A 98 -2.78 2.31 5.71
CA ARG A 98 -2.20 1.23 6.52
C ARG A 98 -2.10 -0.05 5.70
N SER A 99 -1.14 -0.92 6.03
CA SER A 99 -1.09 -2.26 5.45
C SER A 99 -2.31 -3.08 5.84
N TYR A 100 -2.66 -4.09 5.04
CA TYR A 100 -3.74 -5.00 5.39
C TYR A 100 -3.51 -5.70 6.74
N ALA A 101 -2.27 -6.03 7.08
CA ALA A 101 -1.93 -6.57 8.40
C ALA A 101 -2.29 -5.60 9.54
N GLU A 102 -1.96 -4.31 9.41
CA GLU A 102 -2.31 -3.27 10.39
C GLU A 102 -3.82 -3.01 10.47
N GLN A 103 -4.57 -3.30 9.40
CA GLN A 103 -6.03 -3.25 9.38
C GLN A 103 -6.67 -4.53 9.99
N GLY A 104 -5.87 -5.54 10.31
CA GLY A 104 -6.36 -6.87 10.69
C GLY A 104 -7.10 -7.57 9.55
N LEU A 105 -6.61 -7.36 8.33
CA LEU A 105 -7.04 -7.93 7.05
C LEU A 105 -5.87 -8.69 6.38
N ASP A 106 -4.90 -9.15 7.19
CA ASP A 106 -3.71 -9.84 6.69
C ASP A 106 -4.09 -10.96 5.70
N GLY A 107 -3.23 -11.28 4.74
CA GLY A 107 -3.52 -12.29 3.71
C GLY A 107 -4.45 -11.85 2.57
N ILE A 108 -5.36 -10.88 2.75
CA ILE A 108 -6.28 -10.39 1.68
C ILE A 108 -5.53 -9.67 0.54
N ALA A 109 -4.24 -9.38 0.74
CA ALA A 109 -3.40 -8.70 -0.24
C ALA A 109 -3.41 -9.39 -1.62
N GLN A 110 -3.89 -8.66 -2.62
CA GLN A 110 -3.72 -9.04 -4.02
C GLN A 110 -2.31 -8.67 -4.50
N LYS A 111 -1.73 -9.52 -5.36
CA LYS A 111 -0.45 -9.22 -6.00
C LYS A 111 -0.64 -8.16 -7.07
N HIS A 112 0.26 -7.18 -7.12
CA HIS A 112 0.28 -6.19 -8.20
C HIS A 112 0.34 -6.89 -9.57
N LEU A 113 -0.62 -6.58 -10.42
CA LEU A 113 -0.64 -7.04 -11.81
C LEU A 113 0.26 -6.11 -12.63
N GLY A 114 1.42 -6.62 -13.02
CA GLY A 114 2.36 -5.87 -13.85
C GLY A 114 1.75 -5.43 -15.20
N PRO A 115 2.34 -4.41 -15.85
CA PRO A 115 1.78 -3.79 -17.06
C PRO A 115 1.57 -4.77 -18.21
N GLU A 116 2.44 -5.77 -18.36
CA GLU A 116 2.32 -6.83 -19.38
C GLU A 116 1.08 -7.70 -19.16
N LYS A 117 0.89 -8.22 -17.94
CA LYS A 117 -0.30 -9.03 -17.60
C LYS A 117 -1.58 -8.20 -17.73
N ALA A 118 -1.56 -6.93 -17.36
CA ALA A 118 -2.69 -6.03 -17.53
C ALA A 118 -3.01 -5.78 -19.03
N ALA A 119 -1.99 -5.68 -19.89
CA ALA A 119 -2.17 -5.56 -21.34
C ALA A 119 -2.73 -6.84 -21.97
N LEU A 120 -2.29 -8.01 -21.51
CA LEU A 120 -2.80 -9.30 -21.96
C LEU A 120 -4.28 -9.47 -21.61
N SER A 121 -4.66 -9.12 -20.37
CA SER A 121 -6.05 -9.10 -19.90
C SER A 121 -6.96 -8.23 -20.79
N ARG A 122 -6.51 -7.01 -21.13
CA ARG A 122 -7.28 -6.10 -22.01
C ARG A 122 -7.52 -6.65 -23.42
N ARG A 123 -6.71 -7.60 -23.88
CA ARG A 123 -6.85 -8.24 -25.20
C ARG A 123 -7.73 -9.50 -25.17
N GLY A 124 -8.31 -9.84 -24.02
CA GLY A 124 -9.15 -11.02 -23.86
C GLY A 124 -8.41 -12.36 -24.01
N ALA A 125 -7.08 -12.34 -23.93
CA ALA A 125 -6.28 -13.56 -24.00
C ALA A 125 -6.44 -14.34 -22.68
N GLU A 126 -6.52 -15.67 -22.79
CA GLU A 126 -6.56 -16.55 -21.62
C GLU A 126 -5.36 -16.28 -20.72
N MET A 127 -5.64 -15.87 -19.49
CA MET A 127 -4.62 -15.68 -18.48
C MET A 127 -4.35 -17.01 -17.80
N TYR A 128 -3.25 -17.64 -18.19
CA TYR A 128 -2.67 -18.71 -17.38
C TYR A 128 -2.15 -18.11 -16.07
N PHE A 129 -2.87 -18.37 -14.99
CA PHE A 129 -2.37 -18.11 -13.65
C PHE A 129 -1.28 -19.13 -13.35
N ALA A 130 -0.12 -18.65 -12.91
CA ALA A 130 0.89 -19.54 -12.39
C ALA A 130 0.30 -20.36 -11.23
N PRO A 131 0.73 -21.61 -11.00
CA PRO A 131 0.22 -22.43 -9.89
C PRO A 131 0.23 -21.70 -8.53
N ALA A 132 1.22 -20.85 -8.28
CA ALA A 132 1.29 -20.01 -7.08
C ALA A 132 0.19 -18.93 -7.00
N ASP A 133 -0.20 -18.34 -8.14
CA ASP A 133 -1.29 -17.35 -8.20
C ASP A 133 -2.65 -18.02 -7.95
N LEU A 134 -2.85 -19.26 -8.44
CA LEU A 134 -4.02 -20.09 -8.15
C LEU A 134 -4.07 -20.53 -6.69
N ALA A 135 -2.96 -21.05 -6.15
CA ALA A 135 -2.88 -21.48 -4.74
C ALA A 135 -3.21 -20.34 -3.78
N ARG A 136 -2.71 -19.13 -4.04
CA ARG A 136 -3.03 -17.94 -3.24
C ARG A 136 -4.51 -17.54 -3.34
N ARG A 137 -5.14 -17.72 -4.51
CA ARG A 137 -6.59 -17.49 -4.65
C ARG A 137 -7.40 -18.49 -3.85
N GLN A 138 -7.03 -19.77 -3.91
CA GLN A 138 -7.67 -20.80 -3.10
C GLN A 138 -7.51 -20.49 -1.61
N GLU A 139 -6.32 -20.12 -1.15
CA GLU A 139 -6.07 -19.72 0.24
C GLU A 139 -6.98 -18.56 0.67
N MET A 140 -7.29 -17.62 -0.23
CA MET A 140 -8.24 -16.55 0.05
C MET A 140 -9.69 -17.02 0.10
N ALA A 141 -10.10 -17.93 -0.78
CA ALA A 141 -11.41 -18.56 -0.72
C ALA A 141 -11.58 -19.34 0.59
N ASP A 142 -10.61 -20.18 0.96
CA ASP A 142 -10.59 -20.96 2.21
C ASP A 142 -10.69 -20.06 3.44
N ARG A 143 -10.00 -18.90 3.41
CA ARG A 143 -10.04 -17.94 4.49
C ARG A 143 -11.39 -17.23 4.60
N LEU A 144 -12.00 -16.84 3.48
CA LEU A 144 -13.33 -16.24 3.46
C LEU A 144 -14.41 -17.27 3.83
N LEU A 145 -14.20 -18.55 3.51
CA LEU A 145 -15.03 -19.64 4.03
C LEU A 145 -14.87 -19.77 5.55
N ALA A 146 -13.66 -19.68 6.10
CA ALA A 146 -13.46 -19.75 7.54
C ALA A 146 -14.07 -18.53 8.27
N ASP A 147 -13.80 -17.33 7.78
CA ASP A 147 -14.22 -16.05 8.38
C ASP A 147 -14.77 -15.08 7.31
N PRO A 148 -16.07 -15.20 6.95
CA PRO A 148 -16.71 -14.30 5.98
C PRO A 148 -16.70 -12.83 6.42
N ALA A 149 -16.68 -12.55 7.74
CA ALA A 149 -16.78 -11.21 8.28
C ALA A 149 -15.60 -10.31 7.88
N LEU A 150 -14.47 -10.90 7.46
CA LEU A 150 -13.35 -10.18 6.85
C LEU A 150 -13.77 -9.36 5.63
N LEU A 151 -14.70 -9.86 4.82
CA LEU A 151 -15.21 -9.14 3.64
C LEU A 151 -16.02 -7.90 4.05
N LEU A 152 -16.87 -8.04 5.08
CA LEU A 152 -17.65 -6.92 5.61
C LEU A 152 -16.73 -5.85 6.24
N LYS A 153 -15.69 -6.29 6.95
CA LYS A 153 -14.67 -5.40 7.52
C LYS A 153 -13.90 -4.66 6.45
N GLN A 154 -13.56 -5.32 5.34
CA GLN A 154 -12.94 -4.64 4.21
C GLN A 154 -13.88 -3.58 3.61
N LEU A 155 -15.13 -3.95 3.34
CA LEU A 155 -16.12 -3.04 2.77
C LEU A 155 -16.40 -1.83 3.68
N SER A 156 -16.49 -2.04 5.00
CA SER A 156 -16.72 -0.95 5.96
C SER A 156 -15.54 0.01 6.10
N ASN A 157 -14.31 -0.45 5.82
CA ASN A 157 -13.13 0.43 5.72
C ASN A 157 -13.19 1.31 4.46
N GLU A 158 -13.78 0.81 3.37
CA GLU A 158 -13.83 1.49 2.07
C GLU A 158 -15.04 2.42 1.91
N ARG A 159 -16.15 2.18 2.61
CA ARG A 159 -17.39 2.97 2.48
C ARG A 159 -18.31 2.85 3.70
N SER A 160 -19.18 3.84 3.87
CA SER A 160 -20.10 3.91 5.03
C SER A 160 -21.34 3.04 4.88
N THR A 161 -21.80 2.80 3.65
CA THR A 161 -22.93 1.91 3.35
C THR A 161 -22.58 0.99 2.19
N PHE A 162 -23.09 -0.23 2.21
CA PHE A 162 -22.95 -1.21 1.14
C PHE A 162 -24.17 -2.12 1.14
N ASP A 163 -24.52 -2.63 -0.03
CA ASP A 163 -25.63 -3.56 -0.21
C ASP A 163 -25.14 -4.96 -0.58
N GLU A 164 -26.10 -5.86 -0.79
CA GLU A 164 -25.83 -7.23 -1.23
C GLU A 164 -25.07 -7.28 -2.56
N ARG A 165 -25.31 -6.33 -3.47
CA ARG A 165 -24.64 -6.26 -4.77
C ARG A 165 -23.18 -5.90 -4.60
N ASP A 166 -22.85 -5.02 -3.66
CA ASP A 166 -21.47 -4.69 -3.29
C ASP A 166 -20.74 -5.87 -2.68
N ILE A 167 -21.40 -6.60 -1.77
CA ILE A 167 -20.86 -7.85 -1.19
C ILE A 167 -20.56 -8.86 -2.30
N ALA A 168 -21.52 -9.10 -3.20
CA ALA A 168 -21.35 -10.02 -4.31
C ALA A 168 -20.21 -9.61 -5.26
N LYS A 169 -20.09 -8.31 -5.58
CA LYS A 169 -18.98 -7.79 -6.40
C LYS A 169 -17.62 -7.95 -5.73
N ALA A 170 -17.54 -7.71 -4.42
CA ALA A 170 -16.31 -7.87 -3.66
C ALA A 170 -15.88 -9.35 -3.62
N LEU A 171 -16.82 -10.24 -3.34
CA LEU A 171 -16.60 -11.69 -3.30
C LEU A 171 -16.15 -12.23 -4.67
N HIS A 172 -16.78 -11.79 -5.75
CA HIS A 172 -16.44 -12.23 -7.12
C HIS A 172 -15.02 -11.83 -7.56
N ARG A 173 -14.38 -10.85 -6.91
CA ARG A 173 -12.98 -10.49 -7.22
C ARG A 173 -11.99 -11.52 -6.68
N THR A 174 -12.38 -12.32 -5.70
CA THR A 174 -11.50 -13.21 -4.92
C THR A 174 -11.90 -14.68 -5.00
N VAL A 175 -13.19 -14.99 -5.16
CA VAL A 175 -13.73 -16.35 -5.16
C VAL A 175 -14.31 -16.66 -6.53
N ASP A 176 -13.65 -17.59 -7.23
CA ASP A 176 -14.02 -18.03 -8.58
C ASP A 176 -14.98 -19.24 -8.55
N ASP A 177 -14.90 -20.08 -7.50
CA ASP A 177 -15.76 -21.28 -7.39
C ASP A 177 -17.21 -20.89 -7.04
N PRO A 178 -18.22 -21.31 -7.84
CA PRO A 178 -19.61 -20.93 -7.62
C PRO A 178 -20.21 -21.45 -6.31
N LEU A 179 -19.76 -22.60 -5.80
CA LEU A 179 -20.27 -23.20 -4.58
C LEU A 179 -19.71 -22.45 -3.36
N ASP A 180 -18.41 -22.19 -3.34
CA ASP A 180 -17.77 -21.37 -2.31
C ASP A 180 -18.36 -19.96 -2.30
N PHE A 181 -18.57 -19.36 -3.47
CA PHE A 181 -19.24 -18.07 -3.61
C PHE A 181 -20.63 -18.08 -2.96
N ALA A 182 -21.47 -19.07 -3.29
CA ALA A 182 -22.82 -19.19 -2.74
C ALA A 182 -22.79 -19.41 -1.22
N ASN A 183 -21.89 -20.25 -0.73
CA ASN A 183 -21.73 -20.56 0.70
C ASN A 183 -21.27 -19.35 1.52
N ILE A 184 -20.26 -18.62 1.05
CA ILE A 184 -19.77 -17.42 1.73
C ILE A 184 -20.86 -16.35 1.72
N ARG A 185 -21.49 -16.09 0.56
CA ARG A 185 -22.56 -15.09 0.46
C ARG A 185 -23.72 -15.42 1.40
N ALA A 186 -24.17 -16.68 1.47
CA ALA A 186 -25.26 -17.08 2.36
C ALA A 186 -24.97 -16.84 3.84
N ARG A 187 -23.69 -16.83 4.25
CA ARG A 187 -23.28 -16.53 5.64
C ARG A 187 -23.13 -15.04 5.95
N LEU A 188 -23.18 -14.19 4.92
CA LEU A 188 -23.06 -12.74 5.04
C LEU A 188 -24.40 -12.01 4.98
N MET A 189 -25.48 -12.72 4.63
CA MET A 189 -26.85 -12.23 4.53
C MET A 189 -27.64 -12.64 5.78
#